data_AF-A0A535KW00-F1
#
_entry.id   AF-A0A535KW00-F1
#
_cell.length_a   1.000
_cell.length_b   1.000
_cell.length_c   1.000
_cell.angle_alpha   90.00
_cell.angle_beta   90.00
_cell.angle_gamma   90.00
#
_symmetry.space_group_name_H-M   'P 1'
#
loop_
_entity.id
_entity.type
_entity.pdbx_description
1 polymer ?
#
loop_
_entity_poly.entity_id
_entity_poly.type
_entity_poly.pdbx_seq_one_letter_code
_entity_poly.pdbx_strand_id
1 'polypeptide(L)'
;LAAEFRTRDIPCDAIHLDIDYMDGYRVFTWNPQGFPDPGALLADLRRDGFRVVPIIDPGVKSDPDYRVYRAGMERDVFIRRVDGSVFHGFVWPDDAVFADYTRPEVREWWGDMQKALVDVGVSGTWNDMNEPAVFGRPFSQGGGLVGTIDLDAIQGPEGERTTHAEVHNLYGYGMARASYEGLRRYLDDQRPFVLTRSGFAGVQRWGACWMGDNTSWWEHLELAMPQLMNMGLSGVPFVGTDIGGFNGNASGELFTRWMQFGALAPFCRGHSLSGTERHEPWSFGPRVEAICREFLRLRYRLLPYLYTLFWEASQRGTPVLRPLLYHFPDDPATYQLHDQVMLGPSLMAAPIYHPGREHRHVYLPEGTWYDWWTDELIAGPVHLLAYAPLERMPLYVRAGTIIPSGPDLRYADERPLDPLTLDLYPDHGAFTLYEDDGHSFEYEHGQFCTTSYTLRGTEDRLVFEISAREGAYVPPARRLLIRVHAVDEQAAEGHRSANYDPDRRLLTLQVDDDGSARTLSFKLAKVSHP
;
A
#
# COMPACT_ATOMS: atom_id res chain seq x y z
N LEU A 1 6.97 18.87 -9.09
CA LEU A 1 6.25 17.83 -8.32
C LEU A 1 6.84 17.65 -6.92
N ALA A 2 8.05 17.09 -6.77
CA ALA A 2 8.69 16.87 -5.45
C ALA A 2 8.67 18.10 -4.53
N ALA A 3 9.10 19.26 -5.05
CA ALA A 3 9.09 20.52 -4.31
C ALA A 3 7.69 20.97 -3.86
N GLU A 4 6.63 20.66 -4.62
CA GLU A 4 5.24 21.00 -4.25
C GLU A 4 4.79 20.20 -3.04
N PHE A 5 5.05 18.88 -3.00
CA PHE A 5 4.75 18.05 -1.82
C PHE A 5 5.44 18.59 -0.56
N ARG A 6 6.73 18.93 -0.66
CA ARG A 6 7.50 19.46 0.48
C ARG A 6 7.03 20.85 0.89
N THR A 7 6.77 21.75 -0.05
CA THR A 7 6.32 23.13 0.24
C THR A 7 4.92 23.16 0.85
N ARG A 8 4.04 22.25 0.42
CA ARG A 8 2.65 22.15 0.90
C ARG A 8 2.51 21.32 2.16
N ASP A 9 3.61 20.77 2.68
CA ASP A 9 3.62 19.88 3.84
C ASP A 9 2.64 18.70 3.68
N ILE A 10 2.71 18.06 2.51
CA ILE A 10 1.95 16.86 2.18
C ILE A 10 2.92 15.67 2.15
N PRO A 11 2.73 14.67 3.02
CA PRO A 11 3.62 13.51 3.08
C PRO A 11 3.64 12.72 1.75
N CYS A 12 4.82 12.32 1.30
CA CYS A 12 5.01 11.50 0.10
C CYS A 12 6.42 10.88 0.05
N ASP A 13 6.47 9.55 -0.17
CA ASP A 13 7.70 8.75 -0.24
C ASP A 13 8.19 8.44 -1.66
N ALA A 14 7.29 8.38 -2.66
CA ALA A 14 7.64 7.82 -3.96
C ALA A 14 7.06 8.61 -5.13
N ILE A 15 7.90 8.82 -6.16
CA ILE A 15 7.50 9.35 -7.46
C ILE A 15 7.57 8.22 -8.48
N HIS A 16 6.45 7.97 -9.13
CA HIS A 16 6.37 6.99 -10.22
C HIS A 16 6.59 7.70 -11.56
N LEU A 17 7.37 7.08 -12.45
CA LEU A 17 7.61 7.58 -13.80
C LEU A 17 6.91 6.66 -14.79
N ASP A 18 5.93 7.21 -15.50
CA ASP A 18 5.19 6.52 -16.56
C ASP A 18 6.01 6.47 -17.86
N ILE A 19 5.50 5.77 -18.88
CA ILE A 19 6.21 5.21 -20.05
C ILE A 19 7.08 6.20 -20.83
N ASP A 20 6.75 7.50 -20.77
CA ASP A 20 7.44 8.58 -21.47
C ASP A 20 8.87 8.86 -20.99
N TYR A 21 9.31 8.30 -19.85
CA TYR A 21 10.70 8.44 -19.40
C TYR A 21 11.70 7.69 -20.29
N MET A 22 11.24 6.71 -21.06
CA MET A 22 12.09 5.86 -21.90
C MET A 22 12.43 6.51 -23.24
N ASP A 23 13.60 6.18 -23.81
CA ASP A 23 14.00 6.64 -25.15
C ASP A 23 13.24 5.88 -26.26
N GLY A 24 12.18 6.51 -26.79
CA GLY A 24 11.35 5.93 -27.85
C GLY A 24 10.70 4.61 -27.43
N TYR A 25 10.27 4.54 -26.17
CA TYR A 25 9.64 3.38 -25.52
C TYR A 25 10.53 2.13 -25.45
N ARG A 26 11.85 2.31 -25.47
CA ARG A 26 12.83 1.24 -25.23
C ARG A 26 12.98 1.02 -23.73
N VAL A 27 12.53 -0.13 -23.23
CA VAL A 27 12.66 -0.52 -21.81
C VAL A 27 14.10 -0.41 -21.29
N PHE A 28 14.32 -0.15 -20.01
CA PHE A 28 15.68 -0.03 -19.45
C PHE A 28 16.56 1.08 -20.11
N THR A 29 15.93 2.14 -20.62
CA THR A 29 16.61 3.34 -21.14
C THR A 29 16.04 4.60 -20.51
N TRP A 30 16.73 5.72 -20.70
CA TRP A 30 16.28 7.05 -20.29
C TRP A 30 16.26 7.95 -21.52
N ASN A 31 15.17 8.67 -21.73
CA ASN A 31 15.05 9.67 -22.79
C ASN A 31 15.97 10.85 -22.50
N PRO A 32 17.01 11.11 -23.31
CA PRO A 32 17.98 12.16 -23.03
C PRO A 32 17.40 13.58 -23.14
N GLN A 33 16.24 13.76 -23.78
CA GLN A 33 15.57 15.07 -23.84
C GLN A 33 14.80 15.40 -22.56
N GLY A 34 14.08 14.43 -22.01
CA GLY A 34 13.31 14.59 -20.77
C GLY A 34 14.16 14.41 -19.51
N PHE A 35 15.17 13.53 -19.59
CA PHE A 35 16.03 13.10 -18.50
C PHE A 35 17.50 13.16 -18.93
N PRO A 36 18.07 14.36 -19.12
CA PRO A 36 19.44 14.52 -19.59
C PRO A 36 20.49 14.01 -18.59
N ASP A 37 20.20 14.08 -17.29
CA ASP A 37 21.02 13.52 -16.22
C ASP A 37 20.12 12.86 -15.16
N PRO A 38 19.66 11.62 -15.40
CA PRO A 38 18.74 10.95 -14.49
C PRO A 38 19.43 10.59 -13.16
N GLY A 39 20.75 10.40 -13.15
CA GLY A 39 21.50 10.09 -11.93
C GLY A 39 21.49 11.26 -10.95
N ALA A 40 21.79 12.47 -11.43
CA ALA A 40 21.69 13.68 -10.62
C ALA A 40 20.26 13.94 -10.13
N LEU A 41 19.27 13.78 -11.01
CA LEU A 41 17.85 13.96 -10.64
C LEU A 41 17.44 12.99 -9.51
N LEU A 42 17.74 11.70 -9.64
CA LEU A 42 17.35 10.71 -8.64
C LEU A 42 18.11 10.90 -7.32
N ALA A 43 19.36 11.34 -7.36
CA ALA A 43 20.11 11.71 -6.16
C ALA A 43 19.48 12.90 -5.42
N ASP A 44 19.04 13.92 -6.15
CA ASP A 44 18.34 15.08 -5.58
C ASP A 44 17.00 14.70 -4.97
N LEU A 45 16.20 13.87 -5.68
CA LEU A 45 14.95 13.35 -5.16
C LEU A 45 15.15 12.52 -3.88
N ARG A 46 16.18 11.66 -3.85
CA ARG A 46 16.51 10.86 -2.68
C ARG A 46 16.91 11.71 -1.48
N ARG A 47 17.65 12.79 -1.69
CA ARG A 47 18.03 13.75 -0.63
C ARG A 47 16.81 14.41 0.01
N ASP A 48 15.73 14.56 -0.75
CA ASP A 48 14.44 15.08 -0.26
C ASP A 48 13.48 13.96 0.22
N GLY A 49 13.96 12.72 0.36
CA GLY A 49 13.19 11.59 0.87
C GLY A 49 12.27 10.91 -0.15
N PHE A 50 12.50 11.10 -1.45
CA PHE A 50 11.74 10.43 -2.52
C PHE A 50 12.48 9.24 -3.10
N ARG A 51 11.79 8.10 -3.22
CA ARG A 51 12.18 6.96 -4.05
C ARG A 51 11.57 7.10 -5.43
N VAL A 52 12.23 6.57 -6.45
CA VAL A 52 11.74 6.60 -7.84
C VAL A 52 11.44 5.19 -8.32
N VAL A 53 10.23 5.01 -8.86
CA VAL A 53 9.70 3.73 -9.37
C VAL A 53 9.23 3.94 -10.81
N PRO A 54 10.08 3.71 -11.82
CA PRO A 54 9.68 3.79 -13.21
C PRO A 54 8.89 2.55 -13.67
N ILE A 55 8.04 2.76 -14.66
CA ILE A 55 7.33 1.69 -15.37
C ILE A 55 8.30 0.87 -16.25
N ILE A 56 7.97 -0.40 -16.47
CA ILE A 56 8.63 -1.32 -17.39
C ILE A 56 7.56 -2.21 -18.01
N ASP A 57 7.45 -2.16 -19.33
CA ASP A 57 6.53 -2.99 -20.10
C ASP A 57 7.21 -4.28 -20.58
N PRO A 58 6.45 -5.33 -20.92
CA PRO A 58 7.02 -6.60 -21.41
C PRO A 58 7.55 -6.54 -22.85
N GLY A 59 7.11 -5.55 -23.63
CA GLY A 59 7.46 -5.43 -25.05
C GLY A 59 8.84 -4.81 -25.25
N VAL A 60 9.78 -5.60 -25.78
CA VAL A 60 11.10 -5.11 -26.20
C VAL A 60 11.00 -4.62 -27.64
N LYS A 61 11.26 -3.32 -27.85
CA LYS A 61 11.27 -2.73 -29.20
C LYS A 61 12.12 -3.56 -30.17
N SER A 62 11.54 -3.90 -31.32
CA SER A 62 12.18 -4.60 -32.42
C SER A 62 13.11 -3.65 -33.17
N ASP A 63 14.39 -3.63 -32.78
CA ASP A 63 15.39 -2.71 -33.29
C ASP A 63 16.80 -3.33 -33.19
N PRO A 64 17.45 -3.68 -34.31
CA PRO A 64 18.79 -4.28 -34.31
C PRO A 64 19.89 -3.43 -33.66
N ASP A 65 19.70 -2.10 -33.62
CA ASP A 65 20.63 -1.16 -33.00
C ASP A 65 20.42 -1.06 -31.48
N TYR A 66 19.29 -1.56 -30.97
CA TYR A 66 18.94 -1.52 -29.57
C TYR A 66 19.52 -2.71 -28.79
N ARG A 67 20.30 -2.39 -27.74
CA ARG A 67 21.08 -3.37 -26.96
C ARG A 67 20.26 -4.53 -26.37
N VAL A 68 19.05 -4.27 -25.87
CA VAL A 68 18.24 -5.31 -25.20
C VAL A 68 17.66 -6.26 -26.24
N TYR A 69 17.16 -5.73 -27.36
CA TYR A 69 16.70 -6.55 -28.48
C TYR A 69 17.82 -7.45 -29.01
N ARG A 70 18.99 -6.87 -29.32
CA ARG A 70 20.15 -7.62 -29.80
C ARG A 70 20.57 -8.73 -28.84
N ALA A 71 20.72 -8.41 -27.54
CA ALA A 71 21.09 -9.38 -26.53
C ALA A 71 20.06 -10.50 -26.38
N GLY A 72 18.77 -10.18 -26.49
CA GLY A 72 17.69 -11.18 -26.44
C GLY A 72 17.67 -12.09 -27.67
N MET A 73 17.93 -11.54 -28.86
CA MET A 73 18.04 -12.33 -30.10
C MET A 73 19.25 -13.28 -30.05
N GLU A 74 20.41 -12.79 -29.59
CA GLU A 74 21.63 -13.60 -29.44
C GLU A 74 21.47 -14.76 -28.44
N ARG A 75 20.67 -14.56 -27.39
CA ARG A 75 20.40 -15.55 -26.34
C ARG A 75 19.15 -16.40 -26.57
N ASP A 76 18.44 -16.17 -27.68
CA ASP A 76 17.18 -16.85 -28.00
C ASP A 76 16.17 -16.82 -26.83
N VAL A 77 15.82 -15.62 -26.34
CA VAL A 77 14.95 -15.46 -25.15
C VAL A 77 13.49 -15.13 -25.47
N PHE A 78 13.18 -14.86 -26.74
CA PHE A 78 11.87 -14.38 -27.16
C PHE A 78 10.92 -15.52 -27.52
N ILE A 79 9.63 -15.29 -27.26
CA ILE A 79 8.54 -16.19 -27.62
C ILE A 79 8.54 -16.42 -29.14
N ARG A 80 8.22 -17.64 -29.57
CA ARG A 80 8.22 -18.04 -30.99
C ARG A 80 6.82 -18.39 -31.47
N ARG A 81 6.56 -18.18 -32.75
CA ARG A 81 5.37 -18.72 -33.44
C ARG A 81 5.54 -20.22 -33.72
N VAL A 82 4.46 -20.87 -34.14
CA VAL A 82 4.43 -22.29 -34.50
C VAL A 82 5.45 -22.64 -35.60
N ASP A 83 5.71 -21.72 -36.53
CA ASP A 83 6.71 -21.91 -37.61
C ASP A 83 8.17 -21.72 -37.15
N GLY A 84 8.38 -21.42 -35.87
CA GLY A 84 9.68 -21.17 -35.26
C GLY A 84 10.20 -19.74 -35.40
N SER A 85 9.52 -18.85 -36.12
CA SER A 85 9.87 -17.42 -36.16
C SER A 85 9.64 -16.74 -34.80
N VAL A 86 10.36 -15.66 -34.50
CA VAL A 86 10.09 -14.88 -33.28
C VAL A 86 8.70 -14.25 -33.38
N PHE A 87 7.93 -14.30 -32.30
CA PHE A 87 6.65 -13.60 -32.22
C PHE A 87 6.88 -12.09 -32.13
N HIS A 88 6.20 -11.36 -33.01
CA HIS A 88 6.14 -9.90 -33.01
C HIS A 88 4.71 -9.46 -32.74
N GLY A 89 4.54 -8.45 -31.89
CA GLY A 89 3.27 -7.82 -31.58
C GLY A 89 3.44 -6.31 -31.44
N PHE A 90 2.34 -5.57 -31.57
CA PHE A 90 2.38 -4.12 -31.42
C PHE A 90 2.11 -3.69 -29.98
N VAL A 91 2.91 -2.77 -29.45
CA VAL A 91 2.69 -2.06 -28.17
C VAL A 91 3.20 -0.61 -28.31
N TRP A 92 3.51 0.09 -27.21
CA TRP A 92 4.05 1.47 -27.22
C TRP A 92 5.19 1.72 -28.22
N PRO A 93 6.25 0.89 -28.29
CA PRO A 93 7.32 1.05 -29.28
C PRO A 93 6.93 0.72 -30.73
N ASP A 94 5.65 0.55 -31.04
CA ASP A 94 5.13 -0.13 -32.23
C ASP A 94 5.58 -1.61 -32.25
N ASP A 95 6.43 -2.03 -33.19
CA ASP A 95 6.86 -3.41 -33.33
C ASP A 95 7.74 -3.86 -32.15
N ALA A 96 7.33 -4.92 -31.46
CA ALA A 96 8.01 -5.44 -30.28
C ALA A 96 8.02 -6.97 -30.24
N VAL A 97 8.99 -7.50 -29.50
CA VAL A 97 9.14 -8.91 -29.18
C VAL A 97 9.01 -9.13 -27.67
N PHE A 98 8.57 -10.31 -27.28
CA PHE A 98 8.16 -10.61 -25.91
C PHE A 98 9.02 -11.73 -25.33
N ALA A 99 9.55 -11.52 -24.12
CA ALA A 99 10.39 -12.50 -23.44
C ALA A 99 9.57 -13.71 -22.97
N ASP A 100 10.15 -14.91 -23.07
CA ASP A 100 9.53 -16.14 -22.58
C ASP A 100 9.87 -16.40 -21.10
N TYR A 101 9.14 -15.75 -20.18
CA TYR A 101 9.40 -15.84 -18.74
C TYR A 101 9.18 -17.23 -18.12
N THR A 102 8.64 -18.20 -18.87
CA THR A 102 8.51 -19.59 -18.40
C THR A 102 9.90 -20.22 -18.20
N ARG A 103 10.89 -19.77 -18.98
CA ARG A 103 12.27 -20.23 -18.95
C ARG A 103 13.11 -19.53 -17.88
N PRO A 104 13.76 -20.27 -16.95
CA PRO A 104 14.55 -19.67 -15.88
C PRO A 104 15.67 -18.73 -16.35
N GLU A 105 16.39 -19.10 -17.41
CA GLU A 105 17.47 -18.32 -17.99
C GLU A 105 16.97 -17.00 -18.62
N VAL A 106 15.72 -16.98 -19.09
CA VAL A 106 15.08 -15.76 -19.61
C VAL A 106 14.71 -14.82 -18.47
N ARG A 107 14.22 -15.35 -17.35
CA ARG A 107 13.97 -14.54 -16.14
C ARG A 107 15.27 -13.95 -15.59
N GLU A 108 16.35 -14.72 -15.58
CA GLU A 108 17.67 -14.23 -15.17
C GLU A 108 18.13 -13.09 -16.08
N TRP A 109 18.07 -13.28 -17.41
CA TRP A 109 18.40 -12.25 -18.39
C TRP A 109 17.57 -10.97 -18.23
N TRP A 110 16.26 -11.09 -18.06
CA TRP A 110 15.39 -9.93 -17.84
C TRP A 110 15.73 -9.23 -16.53
N GLY A 111 15.94 -9.98 -15.46
CA GLY A 111 16.38 -9.45 -14.17
C GLY A 111 17.71 -8.69 -14.28
N ASP A 112 18.66 -9.17 -15.08
CA ASP A 112 19.94 -8.49 -15.31
C ASP A 112 19.79 -7.12 -15.97
N MET A 113 18.74 -6.93 -16.78
CA MET A 113 18.48 -5.63 -17.41
C MET A 113 18.10 -4.54 -16.41
N GLN A 114 17.57 -4.92 -15.24
CA GLN A 114 17.22 -4.00 -14.15
C GLN A 114 18.44 -3.21 -13.65
N LYS A 115 19.65 -3.76 -13.79
CA LYS A 115 20.89 -3.08 -13.39
C LYS A 115 21.03 -1.69 -13.99
N ALA A 116 20.60 -1.51 -15.24
CA ALA A 116 20.68 -0.22 -15.93
C ALA A 116 19.84 0.89 -15.26
N LEU A 117 18.79 0.50 -14.53
CA LEU A 117 17.95 1.42 -13.76
C LEU A 117 18.51 1.62 -12.35
N VAL A 118 18.94 0.53 -11.70
CA VAL A 118 19.51 0.55 -10.35
C VAL A 118 20.79 1.39 -10.29
N ASP A 119 21.67 1.27 -11.30
CA ASP A 119 22.91 2.06 -11.40
C ASP A 119 22.66 3.58 -11.44
N VAL A 120 21.46 4.00 -11.86
CA VAL A 120 21.03 5.41 -11.91
C VAL A 120 20.37 5.85 -10.60
N GLY A 121 20.00 4.91 -9.73
CA GLY A 121 19.43 5.17 -8.41
C GLY A 121 17.95 4.79 -8.24
N VAL A 122 17.38 4.03 -9.17
CA VAL A 122 16.00 3.50 -9.07
C VAL A 122 15.89 2.54 -7.88
N SER A 123 14.77 2.58 -7.14
CA SER A 123 14.55 1.74 -5.94
C SER A 123 13.53 0.62 -6.15
N GLY A 124 12.86 0.58 -7.30
CA GLY A 124 11.85 -0.41 -7.63
C GLY A 124 11.32 -0.23 -9.04
N THR A 125 10.47 -1.13 -9.53
CA THR A 125 9.87 -1.03 -10.86
C THR A 125 8.39 -1.34 -10.87
N TRP A 126 7.68 -0.72 -11.80
CA TRP A 126 6.27 -0.97 -12.05
C TRP A 126 6.10 -1.75 -13.36
N ASN A 127 5.69 -3.02 -13.28
CA ASN A 127 5.40 -3.87 -14.43
C ASN A 127 3.96 -3.66 -14.89
N ASP A 128 3.81 -3.01 -16.04
CA ASP A 128 2.52 -2.76 -16.69
C ASP A 128 2.39 -3.58 -17.97
N MET A 129 1.18 -3.66 -18.52
CA MET A 129 0.88 -4.30 -19.80
C MET A 129 1.24 -5.79 -19.85
N ASN A 130 1.41 -6.43 -18.67
CA ASN A 130 1.97 -7.76 -18.52
C ASN A 130 0.92 -8.87 -18.38
N GLU A 131 -0.30 -8.65 -18.85
CA GLU A 131 -1.30 -9.70 -19.07
C GLU A 131 -0.82 -10.85 -19.98
N PRO A 132 -0.13 -10.66 -21.12
CA PRO A 132 0.36 -9.43 -21.77
C PRO A 132 -0.60 -8.78 -22.76
N ALA A 133 -0.62 -7.44 -22.76
CA ALA A 133 -1.39 -6.66 -23.72
C ALA A 133 -0.66 -6.52 -25.06
N VAL A 134 -1.39 -6.73 -26.17
CA VAL A 134 -0.91 -6.55 -27.54
C VAL A 134 -1.93 -5.74 -28.34
N PHE A 135 -1.50 -4.68 -29.00
CA PHE A 135 -2.31 -3.84 -29.87
C PHE A 135 -2.57 -4.50 -31.23
N GLY A 136 -3.79 -4.34 -31.75
CA GLY A 136 -4.19 -4.89 -33.05
C GLY A 136 -3.55 -4.19 -34.26
N ARG A 137 -2.92 -3.02 -34.07
CA ARG A 137 -2.13 -2.29 -35.07
C ARG A 137 -1.07 -1.42 -34.38
N PRO A 138 -0.11 -0.83 -35.11
CA PRO A 138 0.90 0.04 -34.51
C PRO A 138 0.28 1.13 -33.62
N PHE A 139 0.91 1.41 -32.47
CA PHE A 139 0.53 2.47 -31.55
C PHE A 139 0.53 3.84 -32.26
N SER A 140 1.52 4.09 -33.13
CA SER A 140 1.59 5.27 -33.99
C SER A 140 0.39 5.41 -34.96
N GLN A 141 -0.39 4.35 -35.14
CA GLN A 141 -1.64 4.30 -35.90
C GLN A 141 -2.88 4.17 -35.00
N GLY A 142 -2.74 4.47 -33.71
CA GLY A 142 -3.81 4.48 -32.72
C GLY A 142 -4.09 3.14 -32.05
N GLY A 143 -3.18 2.15 -32.14
CA GLY A 143 -3.19 0.88 -31.38
C GLY A 143 -4.29 -0.12 -31.77
N GLY A 144 -5.52 0.32 -32.00
CA GLY A 144 -6.65 -0.56 -32.29
C GLY A 144 -7.13 -1.31 -31.05
N LEU A 145 -7.72 -2.50 -31.26
CA LEU A 145 -8.18 -3.35 -30.17
C LEU A 145 -6.99 -3.95 -29.40
N VAL A 146 -7.12 -4.04 -28.09
CA VAL A 146 -6.13 -4.71 -27.23
C VAL A 146 -6.48 -6.19 -27.11
N GLY A 147 -5.52 -7.06 -27.44
CA GLY A 147 -5.57 -8.50 -27.28
C GLY A 147 -4.36 -9.01 -26.52
N THR A 148 -3.94 -10.25 -26.83
CA THR A 148 -2.77 -10.91 -26.24
C THR A 148 -1.92 -11.55 -27.35
N ILE A 149 -0.79 -12.16 -26.98
CA ILE A 149 0.05 -13.00 -27.84
C ILE A 149 -0.79 -14.14 -28.44
N ASP A 150 -0.44 -14.57 -29.67
CA ASP A 150 -1.07 -15.70 -30.36
C ASP A 150 -1.15 -16.92 -29.43
N LEU A 151 -2.35 -17.51 -29.27
CA LEU A 151 -2.60 -18.56 -28.29
C LEU A 151 -1.77 -19.85 -28.54
N ASP A 152 -1.37 -20.09 -29.78
CA ASP A 152 -0.54 -21.22 -30.20
C ASP A 152 0.97 -20.87 -30.25
N ALA A 153 1.37 -19.66 -29.85
CA ALA A 153 2.77 -19.30 -29.72
C ALA A 153 3.48 -20.24 -28.74
N ILE A 154 4.67 -20.70 -29.13
CA ILE A 154 5.45 -21.71 -28.43
C ILE A 154 6.30 -21.04 -27.36
N GLN A 155 6.23 -21.60 -26.15
CA GLN A 155 6.96 -21.17 -24.96
C GLN A 155 7.54 -22.39 -24.23
N GLY A 156 8.38 -22.16 -23.23
CA GLY A 156 8.96 -23.20 -22.38
C GLY A 156 10.31 -23.71 -22.90
N PRO A 157 11.09 -24.39 -22.04
CA PRO A 157 12.37 -24.97 -22.41
C PRO A 157 12.19 -26.17 -23.35
N GLU A 158 13.28 -26.64 -23.97
CA GLU A 158 13.27 -27.67 -25.02
C GLU A 158 12.61 -29.02 -24.63
N GLY A 159 12.49 -29.33 -23.34
CA GLY A 159 11.80 -30.52 -22.82
C GLY A 159 10.40 -30.29 -22.22
N GLU A 160 9.97 -29.05 -22.05
CA GLU A 160 8.69 -28.66 -21.45
C GLU A 160 7.99 -27.61 -22.31
N ARG A 161 8.07 -27.78 -23.64
CA ARG A 161 7.41 -26.88 -24.58
C ARG A 161 5.90 -26.87 -24.33
N THR A 162 5.35 -25.67 -24.33
CA THR A 162 3.95 -25.36 -24.04
C THR A 162 3.48 -24.26 -24.98
N THR A 163 2.19 -23.95 -24.94
CA THR A 163 1.60 -22.87 -25.75
C THR A 163 1.25 -21.67 -24.88
N HIS A 164 1.18 -20.48 -25.47
CA HIS A 164 0.74 -19.29 -24.76
C HIS A 164 -0.63 -19.49 -24.10
N ALA A 165 -1.55 -20.25 -24.70
CA ALA A 165 -2.84 -20.60 -24.10
C ALA A 165 -2.71 -21.26 -22.72
N GLU A 166 -1.70 -22.11 -22.51
CA GLU A 166 -1.48 -22.82 -21.26
C GLU A 166 -0.78 -21.96 -20.20
N VAL A 167 0.05 -20.99 -20.63
CA VAL A 167 0.89 -20.18 -19.73
C VAL A 167 0.53 -18.70 -19.68
N HIS A 168 -0.53 -18.26 -20.37
CA HIS A 168 -0.96 -16.85 -20.45
C HIS A 168 -1.04 -16.21 -19.06
N ASN A 169 -1.77 -16.85 -18.14
CA ASN A 169 -1.96 -16.35 -16.77
C ASN A 169 -0.68 -16.39 -15.91
N LEU A 170 0.40 -17.03 -16.38
CA LEU A 170 1.71 -17.04 -15.70
C LEU A 170 2.67 -15.98 -16.25
N TYR A 171 2.32 -15.28 -17.33
CA TYR A 171 3.20 -14.32 -17.98
C TYR A 171 3.57 -13.16 -17.05
N GLY A 172 2.56 -12.46 -16.50
CA GLY A 172 2.77 -11.38 -15.55
C GLY A 172 3.46 -11.82 -14.26
N TYR A 173 3.14 -13.02 -13.76
CA TYR A 173 3.84 -13.65 -12.63
C TYR A 173 5.33 -13.85 -12.92
N GLY A 174 5.67 -14.35 -14.12
CA GLY A 174 7.04 -14.57 -14.55
C GLY A 174 7.83 -13.27 -14.68
N MET A 175 7.21 -12.22 -15.22
CA MET A 175 7.81 -10.89 -15.32
C MET A 175 8.05 -10.26 -13.95
N ALA A 176 7.06 -10.29 -13.06
CA ALA A 176 7.18 -9.76 -11.70
C ALA A 176 8.31 -10.47 -10.94
N ARG A 177 8.38 -11.80 -11.04
CA ARG A 177 9.46 -12.61 -10.46
C ARG A 177 10.82 -12.22 -11.03
N ALA A 178 10.96 -12.12 -12.35
CA ALA A 178 12.21 -11.75 -12.99
C ALA A 178 12.69 -10.35 -12.57
N SER A 179 11.78 -9.37 -12.51
CA SER A 179 12.06 -8.02 -12.03
C SER A 179 12.49 -8.03 -10.56
N TYR A 180 11.78 -8.73 -9.68
CA TYR A 180 12.11 -8.84 -8.26
C TYR A 180 13.48 -9.49 -8.04
N GLU A 181 13.74 -10.65 -8.65
CA GLU A 181 15.01 -11.37 -8.52
C GLU A 181 16.17 -10.52 -9.05
N GLY A 182 15.99 -9.82 -10.17
CA GLY A 182 16.96 -8.88 -10.71
C GLY A 182 17.26 -7.71 -9.77
N LEU A 183 16.22 -7.03 -9.28
CA LEU A 183 16.39 -5.92 -8.33
C LEU A 183 17.07 -6.36 -7.04
N ARG A 184 16.69 -7.52 -6.48
CA ARG A 184 17.32 -8.10 -5.28
C ARG A 184 18.82 -8.33 -5.48
N ARG A 185 19.27 -8.70 -6.69
CA ARG A 185 20.70 -8.88 -6.98
C ARG A 185 21.50 -7.57 -6.99
N TYR A 186 20.88 -6.43 -7.32
CA TYR A 186 21.61 -5.19 -7.56
C TYR A 186 21.37 -4.08 -6.53
N LEU A 187 20.34 -4.19 -5.68
CA LEU A 187 19.98 -3.16 -4.70
C LEU A 187 20.77 -3.22 -3.38
N ASP A 188 21.89 -3.96 -3.32
CA ASP A 188 22.81 -3.99 -2.18
C ASP A 188 22.10 -4.18 -0.83
N ASP A 189 21.40 -5.32 -0.71
CA ASP A 189 20.58 -5.73 0.45
C ASP A 189 19.30 -4.90 0.70
N GLN A 190 19.00 -3.86 -0.08
CA GLN A 190 17.71 -3.18 0.04
C GLN A 190 16.55 -4.02 -0.52
N ARG A 191 15.44 -4.05 0.22
CA ARG A 191 14.20 -4.71 -0.21
C ARG A 191 13.67 -4.05 -1.49
N PRO A 192 13.52 -4.79 -2.61
CA PRO A 192 13.03 -4.23 -3.86
C PRO A 192 11.53 -3.94 -3.77
N PHE A 193 11.10 -2.86 -4.41
CA PHE A 193 9.67 -2.63 -4.68
C PHE A 193 9.34 -3.03 -6.11
N VAL A 194 8.40 -3.97 -6.29
CA VAL A 194 7.82 -4.31 -7.59
C VAL A 194 6.32 -4.11 -7.51
N LEU A 195 5.78 -3.30 -8.40
CA LEU A 195 4.34 -3.18 -8.63
C LEU A 195 3.98 -3.93 -9.90
N THR A 196 2.92 -4.72 -9.94
CA THR A 196 2.50 -5.47 -11.14
C THR A 196 1.00 -5.39 -11.38
N ARG A 197 0.56 -5.34 -12.64
CA ARG A 197 -0.87 -5.34 -13.00
C ARG A 197 -1.41 -6.76 -12.98
N SER A 198 -0.73 -7.62 -13.71
CA SER A 198 -1.07 -9.02 -13.89
C SER A 198 -0.21 -9.93 -13.02
N GLY A 199 -0.75 -11.10 -12.68
CA GLY A 199 -0.10 -12.11 -11.87
C GLY A 199 -0.91 -13.40 -11.83
N PHE A 200 -0.45 -14.33 -10.99
CA PHE A 200 -1.14 -15.58 -10.69
C PHE A 200 -1.12 -15.83 -9.18
N ALA A 201 -1.78 -16.90 -8.72
CA ALA A 201 -1.67 -17.34 -7.33
C ALA A 201 -0.20 -17.46 -6.92
N GLY A 202 0.20 -16.70 -5.89
CA GLY A 202 1.59 -16.62 -5.43
C GLY A 202 2.35 -15.36 -5.87
N VAL A 203 1.75 -14.43 -6.61
CA VAL A 203 2.37 -13.17 -7.03
C VAL A 203 2.86 -12.30 -5.86
N GLN A 204 2.26 -12.43 -4.68
CA GLN A 204 2.66 -11.70 -3.47
C GLN A 204 4.11 -11.95 -3.02
N ARG A 205 4.74 -13.03 -3.50
CA ARG A 205 6.17 -13.30 -3.27
C ARG A 205 7.08 -12.34 -4.01
N TRP A 206 6.57 -11.71 -5.07
CA TRP A 206 7.38 -10.98 -6.04
C TRP A 206 6.98 -9.51 -6.16
N GLY A 207 5.77 -9.12 -5.77
CA GLY A 207 5.38 -7.72 -5.85
C GLY A 207 4.02 -7.38 -5.24
N ALA A 208 3.78 -6.09 -5.12
CA ALA A 208 2.48 -5.48 -4.88
C ALA A 208 1.64 -5.46 -6.17
N CYS A 209 0.32 -5.37 -6.02
CA CYS A 209 -0.60 -5.25 -7.16
C CYS A 209 -1.34 -3.91 -7.13
N TRP A 210 -1.72 -3.38 -8.29
CA TRP A 210 -2.79 -2.39 -8.38
C TRP A 210 -3.89 -2.89 -9.31
N MET A 211 -5.11 -2.39 -9.11
CA MET A 211 -6.30 -2.91 -9.81
C MET A 211 -6.45 -2.43 -11.27
N GLY A 212 -5.39 -1.91 -11.89
CA GLY A 212 -5.41 -1.42 -13.26
C GLY A 212 -6.16 -0.10 -13.42
N ASP A 213 -6.55 0.16 -14.68
CA ASP A 213 -7.02 1.45 -15.19
C ASP A 213 -8.46 1.80 -14.74
N ASN A 214 -8.69 1.99 -13.45
CA ASN A 214 -9.99 2.40 -12.93
C ASN A 214 -10.40 3.80 -13.44
N THR A 215 -11.70 4.07 -13.54
CA THR A 215 -12.21 5.35 -14.03
C THR A 215 -12.56 6.28 -12.86
N SER A 216 -12.50 7.59 -13.10
CA SER A 216 -12.91 8.66 -12.19
C SER A 216 -14.43 8.70 -12.01
N TRP A 217 -15.02 7.60 -11.57
CA TRP A 217 -16.45 7.39 -11.32
C TRP A 217 -16.69 6.93 -9.88
N TRP A 218 -17.84 7.28 -9.32
CA TRP A 218 -18.21 6.91 -7.95
C TRP A 218 -18.37 5.40 -7.79
N GLU A 219 -18.88 4.73 -8.81
CA GLU A 219 -19.03 3.28 -8.90
C GLU A 219 -17.68 2.56 -8.85
N HIS A 220 -16.60 3.20 -9.32
CA HIS A 220 -15.25 2.61 -9.21
C HIS A 220 -14.63 2.82 -7.83
N LEU A 221 -14.99 3.89 -7.10
CA LEU A 221 -14.66 4.01 -5.68
C LEU A 221 -15.40 2.94 -4.86
N GLU A 222 -16.68 2.74 -5.15
CA GLU A 222 -17.48 1.65 -4.55
C GLU A 222 -16.85 0.29 -4.83
N LEU A 223 -16.47 0.01 -6.09
CA LEU A 223 -15.85 -1.23 -6.52
C LEU A 223 -14.45 -1.47 -5.91
N ALA A 224 -13.70 -0.39 -5.60
CA ALA A 224 -12.36 -0.51 -5.04
C ALA A 224 -12.37 -1.30 -3.71
N MET A 225 -13.36 -1.08 -2.85
CA MET A 225 -13.44 -1.76 -1.55
C MET A 225 -13.52 -3.30 -1.67
N PRO A 226 -14.50 -3.91 -2.37
CA PRO A 226 -14.54 -5.35 -2.55
C PRO A 226 -13.36 -5.88 -3.37
N GLN A 227 -12.82 -5.12 -4.34
CA GLN A 227 -11.60 -5.53 -5.06
C GLN A 227 -10.42 -5.75 -4.11
N LEU A 228 -10.10 -4.75 -3.27
CA LEU A 228 -8.96 -4.83 -2.37
C LEU A 228 -9.16 -5.91 -1.29
N MET A 229 -10.38 -6.06 -0.75
CA MET A 229 -10.70 -7.10 0.22
C MET A 229 -10.55 -8.51 -0.36
N ASN A 230 -11.04 -8.75 -1.58
CA ASN A 230 -10.93 -10.06 -2.23
C ASN A 230 -9.48 -10.40 -2.61
N MET A 231 -8.69 -9.41 -3.04
CA MET A 231 -7.26 -9.60 -3.29
C MET A 231 -6.51 -9.95 -2.00
N GLY A 232 -6.83 -9.27 -0.89
CA GLY A 232 -6.32 -9.59 0.43
C GLY A 232 -6.64 -11.04 0.83
N LEU A 233 -7.91 -11.45 0.74
CA LEU A 233 -8.34 -12.84 1.01
C LEU A 233 -7.68 -13.87 0.09
N SER A 234 -7.32 -13.46 -1.13
CA SER A 234 -6.62 -14.30 -2.12
C SER A 234 -5.10 -14.35 -1.89
N GLY A 235 -4.61 -13.80 -0.77
CA GLY A 235 -3.21 -13.87 -0.38
C GLY A 235 -2.34 -12.74 -0.93
N VAL A 236 -2.92 -11.67 -1.47
CA VAL A 236 -2.20 -10.47 -1.96
C VAL A 236 -2.46 -9.30 -1.01
N PRO A 237 -1.66 -9.14 0.07
CA PRO A 237 -1.91 -8.13 1.10
C PRO A 237 -1.53 -6.72 0.68
N PHE A 238 -0.58 -6.56 -0.26
CA PHE A 238 -0.10 -5.26 -0.73
C PHE A 238 -0.78 -4.90 -2.06
N VAL A 239 -1.98 -4.31 -1.95
CA VAL A 239 -2.84 -4.00 -3.10
C VAL A 239 -3.48 -2.61 -2.98
N GLY A 240 -3.78 -1.96 -4.11
CA GLY A 240 -4.42 -0.64 -4.15
C GLY A 240 -5.06 -0.30 -5.49
N THR A 241 -5.68 0.88 -5.59
CA THR A 241 -6.27 1.44 -6.82
C THR A 241 -5.61 2.77 -7.16
N ASP A 242 -5.82 3.27 -8.39
CA ASP A 242 -5.41 4.63 -8.71
C ASP A 242 -6.40 5.62 -8.08
N ILE A 243 -5.94 6.30 -7.02
CA ILE A 243 -6.76 7.20 -6.21
C ILE A 243 -7.23 8.36 -7.08
N GLY A 244 -8.54 8.55 -7.15
CA GLY A 244 -9.19 9.53 -8.00
C GLY A 244 -9.63 9.00 -9.36
N GLY A 245 -9.13 7.83 -9.79
CA GLY A 245 -9.36 7.29 -11.13
C GLY A 245 -8.21 7.57 -12.08
N PHE A 246 -7.83 6.54 -12.85
CA PHE A 246 -6.90 6.64 -13.97
C PHE A 246 -7.56 7.32 -15.18
N ASN A 247 -8.72 6.82 -15.59
CA ASN A 247 -9.46 7.34 -16.75
C ASN A 247 -10.37 8.52 -16.37
N GLY A 248 -10.47 9.53 -17.25
CA GLY A 248 -11.34 10.69 -17.06
C GLY A 248 -10.87 11.63 -15.94
N ASN A 249 -11.69 12.64 -15.63
CA ASN A 249 -11.36 13.67 -14.63
C ASN A 249 -12.20 13.48 -13.37
N ALA A 250 -11.56 13.43 -12.21
CA ALA A 250 -12.26 13.41 -10.93
C ALA A 250 -12.89 14.76 -10.61
N SER A 251 -14.03 14.76 -9.92
CA SER A 251 -14.46 15.96 -9.20
C SER A 251 -13.66 16.10 -7.90
N GLY A 252 -13.56 17.32 -7.36
CA GLY A 252 -12.90 17.52 -6.06
C GLY A 252 -13.54 16.70 -4.93
N GLU A 253 -14.86 16.49 -4.98
CA GLU A 253 -15.57 15.63 -4.01
C GLU A 253 -15.17 14.15 -4.17
N LEU A 254 -15.21 13.62 -5.39
CA LEU A 254 -14.83 12.23 -5.67
C LEU A 254 -13.38 11.98 -5.27
N PHE A 255 -12.47 12.85 -5.69
CA PHE A 255 -11.05 12.75 -5.33
C PHE A 255 -10.85 12.75 -3.81
N THR A 256 -11.55 13.64 -3.10
CA THR A 256 -11.50 13.69 -1.63
C THR A 256 -11.95 12.38 -1.01
N ARG A 257 -13.13 11.86 -1.40
CA ARG A 257 -13.66 10.60 -0.84
C ARG A 257 -12.78 9.40 -1.16
N TRP A 258 -12.19 9.37 -2.36
CA TRP A 258 -11.24 8.34 -2.74
C TRP A 258 -9.94 8.45 -1.93
N MET A 259 -9.44 9.66 -1.68
CA MET A 259 -8.25 9.86 -0.84
C MET A 259 -8.50 9.43 0.62
N GLN A 260 -9.70 9.65 1.16
CA GLN A 260 -10.06 9.19 2.50
C GLN A 260 -9.89 7.68 2.65
N PHE A 261 -10.45 6.91 1.71
CA PHE A 261 -10.30 5.46 1.67
C PHE A 261 -8.87 5.03 1.30
N GLY A 262 -8.32 5.61 0.23
CA GLY A 262 -7.01 5.28 -0.33
C GLY A 262 -5.85 5.49 0.63
N ALA A 263 -5.94 6.47 1.54
CA ALA A 263 -4.97 6.66 2.61
C ALA A 263 -4.86 5.45 3.55
N LEU A 264 -5.95 4.68 3.72
CA LEU A 264 -5.97 3.45 4.52
C LEU A 264 -5.67 2.19 3.70
N ALA A 265 -5.64 2.28 2.37
CA ALA A 265 -5.35 1.14 1.50
C ALA A 265 -3.88 0.69 1.64
N PRO A 266 -3.55 -0.61 1.50
CA PRO A 266 -2.19 -1.11 1.65
C PRO A 266 -1.24 -0.39 0.69
N PHE A 267 -1.64 -0.25 -0.58
CA PHE A 267 -0.97 0.59 -1.57
C PHE A 267 -1.76 1.88 -1.82
N CYS A 268 -1.12 3.03 -1.59
CA CYS A 268 -1.71 4.36 -1.68
C CYS A 268 -0.99 5.18 -2.76
N ARG A 269 -1.55 5.24 -3.98
CA ARG A 269 -1.00 5.97 -5.12
C ARG A 269 -2.09 6.81 -5.80
N GLY A 270 -1.83 8.11 -5.98
CA GLY A 270 -2.58 8.94 -6.93
C GLY A 270 -1.95 8.83 -8.31
N HIS A 271 -2.76 8.54 -9.33
CA HIS A 271 -2.30 8.37 -10.71
C HIS A 271 -3.47 8.63 -11.68
N SER A 272 -3.18 9.28 -12.81
CA SER A 272 -4.17 9.56 -13.86
C SER A 272 -3.54 9.51 -15.25
N LEU A 273 -4.37 9.22 -16.24
CA LEU A 273 -3.97 9.13 -17.65
C LEU A 273 -3.47 10.48 -18.17
N SER A 274 -2.46 10.44 -19.03
CA SER A 274 -2.00 11.64 -19.74
C SER A 274 -3.14 12.32 -20.52
N GLY A 275 -3.25 13.63 -20.40
CA GLY A 275 -4.31 14.43 -21.02
C GLY A 275 -5.57 14.63 -20.16
N THR A 276 -5.65 13.99 -18.99
CA THR A 276 -6.62 14.32 -17.93
C THR A 276 -6.21 15.59 -17.17
N GLU A 277 -7.13 16.12 -16.36
CA GLU A 277 -6.80 17.13 -15.37
C GLU A 277 -5.83 16.59 -14.31
N ARG A 278 -5.12 17.50 -13.65
CA ARG A 278 -4.13 17.17 -12.62
C ARG A 278 -4.81 16.53 -11.40
N HIS A 279 -4.34 15.36 -10.97
CA HIS A 279 -4.88 14.61 -9.83
C HIS A 279 -3.96 14.66 -8.59
N GLU A 280 -3.03 15.61 -8.52
CA GLU A 280 -2.30 15.89 -7.29
C GLU A 280 -3.23 16.49 -6.21
N PRO A 281 -2.98 16.28 -4.90
CA PRO A 281 -3.88 16.71 -3.83
C PRO A 281 -4.27 18.19 -3.81
N TRP A 282 -3.45 19.07 -4.39
CA TRP A 282 -3.69 20.52 -4.45
C TRP A 282 -4.48 20.98 -5.68
N SER A 283 -4.81 20.08 -6.60
CA SER A 283 -5.44 20.43 -7.88
C SER A 283 -6.91 20.81 -7.76
N PHE A 284 -7.57 20.48 -6.65
CA PHE A 284 -9.01 20.65 -6.44
C PHE A 284 -9.38 21.78 -5.47
N GLY A 285 -8.43 22.69 -5.22
CA GLY A 285 -8.60 23.85 -4.35
C GLY A 285 -8.26 23.60 -2.87
N PRO A 286 -8.18 24.68 -2.07
CA PRO A 286 -7.57 24.63 -0.73
C PRO A 286 -8.33 23.77 0.28
N ARG A 287 -9.65 23.63 0.15
CA ARG A 287 -10.46 22.75 1.01
C ARG A 287 -10.09 21.28 0.80
N VAL A 288 -10.03 20.84 -0.46
CA VAL A 288 -9.66 19.45 -0.80
C VAL A 288 -8.21 19.19 -0.41
N GLU A 289 -7.30 20.12 -0.70
CA GLU A 289 -5.89 20.02 -0.31
C GLU A 289 -5.72 19.80 1.20
N ALA A 290 -6.46 20.57 2.02
CA ALA A 290 -6.45 20.41 3.47
C ALA A 290 -6.92 19.03 3.93
N ILE A 291 -8.01 18.53 3.35
CA ILE A 291 -8.54 17.20 3.70
C ILE A 291 -7.57 16.09 3.27
N CYS A 292 -7.05 16.15 2.05
CA CYS A 292 -6.06 15.18 1.58
C CYS A 292 -4.79 15.19 2.44
N ARG A 293 -4.30 16.37 2.86
CA ARG A 293 -3.17 16.48 3.78
C ARG A 293 -3.44 15.76 5.10
N GLU A 294 -4.61 15.97 5.71
CA GLU A 294 -4.95 15.34 6.99
C GLU A 294 -5.08 13.82 6.90
N PHE A 295 -5.68 13.28 5.84
CA PHE A 295 -5.77 11.83 5.64
C PHE A 295 -4.42 11.19 5.30
N LEU A 296 -3.56 11.88 4.55
CA LEU A 296 -2.18 11.42 4.33
C LEU A 296 -1.38 11.47 5.64
N ARG A 297 -1.49 12.53 6.45
CA ARG A 297 -0.88 12.55 7.79
C ARG A 297 -1.40 11.42 8.67
N LEU A 298 -2.70 11.12 8.65
CA LEU A 298 -3.26 9.97 9.35
C LEU A 298 -2.58 8.67 8.93
N ARG A 299 -2.40 8.43 7.61
CA ARG A 299 -1.65 7.28 7.11
C ARG A 299 -0.24 7.22 7.69
N TYR A 300 0.49 8.33 7.67
CA TYR A 300 1.87 8.38 8.16
C TYR A 300 1.95 8.14 9.67
N ARG A 301 1.03 8.71 10.44
CA ARG A 301 0.89 8.42 11.86
C ARG A 301 0.61 6.94 12.09
N LEU A 302 -0.19 6.29 11.24
CA LEU A 302 -0.48 4.85 11.34
C LEU A 302 0.61 3.93 10.79
N LEU A 303 1.77 4.42 10.34
CA LEU A 303 2.85 3.55 9.82
C LEU A 303 3.28 2.44 10.80
N PRO A 304 3.44 2.66 12.11
CA PRO A 304 3.81 1.57 13.03
C PRO A 304 2.76 0.45 13.08
N TYR A 305 1.48 0.82 13.01
CA TYR A 305 0.37 -0.13 12.95
C TYR A 305 0.33 -0.85 11.60
N LEU A 306 0.36 -0.12 10.48
CA LEU A 306 0.36 -0.67 9.12
C LEU A 306 1.56 -1.60 8.88
N TYR A 307 2.75 -1.19 9.33
CA TYR A 307 3.98 -1.97 9.18
C TYR A 307 3.91 -3.28 9.98
N THR A 308 3.35 -3.24 11.18
CA THR A 308 3.05 -4.45 11.94
C THR A 308 2.06 -5.35 11.19
N LEU A 309 0.99 -4.82 10.60
CA LEU A 309 0.06 -5.62 9.78
C LEU A 309 0.74 -6.24 8.55
N PHE A 310 1.69 -5.56 7.93
CA PHE A 310 2.49 -6.14 6.85
C PHE A 310 3.45 -7.23 7.35
N TRP A 311 4.03 -7.07 8.54
CA TRP A 311 4.77 -8.15 9.19
C TRP A 311 3.84 -9.35 9.45
N GLU A 312 2.65 -9.15 10.01
CA GLU A 312 1.66 -10.23 10.19
C GLU A 312 1.34 -10.94 8.87
N ALA A 313 1.13 -10.17 7.81
CA ALA A 313 0.87 -10.68 6.47
C ALA A 313 2.04 -11.53 5.95
N SER A 314 3.28 -11.11 6.17
CA SER A 314 4.48 -11.87 5.78
C SER A 314 4.60 -13.21 6.52
N GLN A 315 4.14 -13.28 7.76
CA GLN A 315 4.25 -14.48 8.60
C GLN A 315 3.09 -15.46 8.39
N ARG A 316 1.88 -14.94 8.17
CA ARG A 316 0.62 -15.72 8.24
C ARG A 316 -0.25 -15.62 6.98
N GLY A 317 0.09 -14.76 6.03
CA GLY A 317 -0.76 -14.46 4.88
C GLY A 317 -2.03 -13.69 5.24
N THR A 318 -2.10 -13.09 6.44
CA THR A 318 -3.28 -12.31 6.86
C THR A 318 -3.41 -11.01 6.04
N PRO A 319 -4.60 -10.66 5.52
CA PRO A 319 -4.78 -9.41 4.80
C PRO A 319 -4.53 -8.19 5.68
N VAL A 320 -4.09 -7.07 5.09
CA VAL A 320 -4.02 -5.77 5.78
C VAL A 320 -5.40 -5.12 5.85
N LEU A 321 -6.10 -5.03 4.71
CA LEU A 321 -7.53 -4.72 4.64
C LEU A 321 -8.34 -6.02 4.66
N ARG A 322 -9.34 -6.08 5.53
CA ARG A 322 -10.11 -7.29 5.82
C ARG A 322 -11.61 -7.00 5.70
N PRO A 323 -12.39 -7.83 5.00
CA PRO A 323 -13.86 -7.72 5.08
C PRO A 323 -14.33 -8.03 6.50
N LEU A 324 -15.47 -7.46 6.91
CA LEU A 324 -15.98 -7.64 8.27
C LEU A 324 -16.17 -9.13 8.62
N LEU A 325 -16.59 -9.95 7.66
CA LEU A 325 -16.73 -11.42 7.82
C LEU A 325 -15.44 -12.10 8.31
N TYR A 326 -14.27 -11.52 8.04
CA TYR A 326 -12.98 -12.06 8.48
C TYR A 326 -12.85 -12.08 10.02
N HIS A 327 -13.46 -11.09 10.69
CA HIS A 327 -13.44 -10.95 12.14
C HIS A 327 -14.75 -11.35 12.81
N PHE A 328 -15.83 -11.45 12.05
CA PHE A 328 -17.17 -11.78 12.51
C PHE A 328 -17.81 -12.86 11.62
N PRO A 329 -17.20 -14.06 11.53
CA PRO A 329 -17.64 -15.10 10.60
C PRO A 329 -19.00 -15.70 10.95
N ASP A 330 -19.44 -15.59 12.21
CA ASP A 330 -20.72 -16.10 12.70
C ASP A 330 -21.86 -15.08 12.56
N ASP A 331 -21.58 -13.90 12.01
CA ASP A 331 -22.55 -12.82 11.80
C ASP A 331 -22.94 -12.73 10.30
N PRO A 332 -24.12 -13.24 9.90
CA PRO A 332 -24.56 -13.23 8.51
C PRO A 332 -24.73 -11.84 7.91
N ALA A 333 -24.88 -10.80 8.74
CA ALA A 333 -24.99 -9.42 8.25
C ALA A 333 -23.69 -8.99 7.54
N THR A 334 -22.55 -9.60 7.89
CA THR A 334 -21.23 -9.22 7.35
C THR A 334 -20.91 -9.83 5.99
N TYR A 335 -21.65 -10.86 5.54
CA TYR A 335 -21.30 -11.60 4.33
C TYR A 335 -21.47 -10.79 3.04
N GLN A 336 -22.36 -9.79 3.05
CA GLN A 336 -22.69 -8.95 1.90
C GLN A 336 -22.19 -7.51 2.05
N LEU A 337 -21.49 -7.19 3.15
CA LEU A 337 -20.90 -5.88 3.36
C LEU A 337 -19.67 -5.74 2.47
N HIS A 338 -19.82 -4.94 1.42
CA HIS A 338 -18.79 -4.61 0.45
C HIS A 338 -18.28 -3.18 0.61
N ASP A 339 -18.99 -2.36 1.39
CA ASP A 339 -18.82 -0.92 1.51
C ASP A 339 -18.27 -0.48 2.89
N GLN A 340 -17.82 -1.45 3.69
CA GLN A 340 -17.15 -1.27 4.98
C GLN A 340 -15.96 -2.21 5.05
N VAL A 341 -14.86 -1.76 5.66
CA VAL A 341 -13.61 -2.51 5.71
C VAL A 341 -12.95 -2.40 7.07
N MET A 342 -12.33 -3.49 7.53
CA MET A 342 -11.44 -3.49 8.67
C MET A 342 -9.99 -3.28 8.21
N LEU A 343 -9.28 -2.33 8.83
CA LEU A 343 -7.83 -2.23 8.73
C LEU A 343 -7.23 -3.00 9.92
N GLY A 344 -6.69 -4.18 9.65
CA GLY A 344 -6.32 -5.13 10.69
C GLY A 344 -7.53 -5.51 11.56
N PRO A 345 -7.32 -5.91 12.83
CA PRO A 345 -8.41 -6.25 13.75
C PRO A 345 -9.04 -5.04 14.45
N SER A 346 -8.45 -3.85 14.33
CA SER A 346 -8.67 -2.74 15.26
C SER A 346 -9.57 -1.63 14.76
N LEU A 347 -9.36 -1.18 13.51
CA LEU A 347 -10.01 0.01 12.96
C LEU A 347 -10.96 -0.38 11.83
N MET A 348 -12.21 0.03 11.91
CA MET A 348 -13.21 -0.12 10.85
C MET A 348 -13.40 1.21 10.13
N ALA A 349 -13.40 1.19 8.81
CA ALA A 349 -13.70 2.35 7.97
C ALA A 349 -14.95 2.11 7.12
N ALA A 350 -15.78 3.15 7.01
CA ALA A 350 -16.96 3.17 6.15
C ALA A 350 -16.93 4.43 5.24
N PRO A 351 -16.21 4.39 4.10
CA PRO A 351 -16.04 5.54 3.18
C PRO A 351 -17.33 6.00 2.48
N ILE A 352 -17.56 7.29 2.28
CA ILE A 352 -18.67 7.73 1.40
C ILE A 352 -18.31 7.42 -0.06
N TYR A 353 -19.19 6.70 -0.77
CA TYR A 353 -18.98 6.29 -2.17
C TYR A 353 -20.10 6.76 -3.12
N HIS A 354 -20.92 7.72 -2.68
CA HIS A 354 -21.94 8.38 -3.52
C HIS A 354 -21.84 9.91 -3.42
N PRO A 355 -22.11 10.64 -4.52
CA PRO A 355 -21.97 12.10 -4.57
C PRO A 355 -22.98 12.83 -3.69
N GLY A 356 -22.57 13.97 -3.14
CA GLY A 356 -23.42 14.89 -2.37
C GLY A 356 -23.93 14.31 -1.06
N ARG A 357 -23.26 13.27 -0.52
CA ARG A 357 -23.67 12.61 0.73
C ARG A 357 -22.81 13.09 1.89
N GLU A 358 -23.50 13.48 2.96
CA GLU A 358 -22.90 13.78 4.26
C GLU A 358 -23.33 12.79 5.34
N HIS A 359 -24.08 11.74 4.98
CA HIS A 359 -24.46 10.68 5.90
C HIS A 359 -24.48 9.35 5.15
N ARG A 360 -24.20 8.25 5.86
CA ARG A 360 -24.39 6.90 5.33
C ARG A 360 -24.82 5.92 6.41
N HIS A 361 -25.44 4.82 5.98
CA HIS A 361 -25.67 3.69 6.86
C HIS A 361 -24.33 3.01 7.17
N VAL A 362 -24.18 2.62 8.43
CA VAL A 362 -23.06 1.83 8.93
C VAL A 362 -23.60 0.71 9.81
N TYR A 363 -23.07 -0.49 9.64
CA TYR A 363 -23.28 -1.62 10.52
C TYR A 363 -22.05 -1.83 11.40
N LEU A 364 -22.25 -1.85 12.72
CA LEU A 364 -21.24 -2.26 13.69
C LEU A 364 -21.61 -3.67 14.18
N PRO A 365 -20.77 -4.68 13.96
CA PRO A 365 -20.98 -6.03 14.50
C PRO A 365 -20.93 -6.09 16.02
N GLU A 366 -21.18 -7.28 16.59
CA GLU A 366 -21.09 -7.53 18.03
C GLU A 366 -19.78 -7.01 18.66
N GLY A 367 -19.93 -6.33 19.80
CA GLY A 367 -18.82 -5.75 20.56
C GLY A 367 -19.05 -4.27 20.87
N THR A 368 -18.09 -3.69 21.57
CA THR A 368 -18.07 -2.25 21.86
C THR A 368 -17.16 -1.55 20.86
N TRP A 369 -17.63 -0.45 20.31
CA TRP A 369 -16.93 0.37 19.33
C TRP A 369 -16.82 1.81 19.83
N TYR A 370 -15.72 2.47 19.48
CA TYR A 370 -15.50 3.89 19.74
C TYR A 370 -15.57 4.63 18.40
N ASP A 371 -16.39 5.67 18.30
CA ASP A 371 -16.28 6.59 17.17
C ASP A 371 -14.93 7.31 17.23
N TRP A 372 -14.13 7.18 16.18
CA TRP A 372 -12.77 7.73 16.10
C TRP A 372 -12.70 9.25 16.30
N TRP A 373 -13.77 9.97 15.96
CA TRP A 373 -13.79 11.43 15.98
C TRP A 373 -14.30 12.01 17.29
N THR A 374 -15.15 11.27 18.01
CA THR A 374 -15.84 11.76 19.21
C THR A 374 -15.52 10.97 20.48
N ASP A 375 -14.85 9.81 20.36
CA ASP A 375 -14.69 8.82 21.43
C ASP A 375 -16.03 8.32 22.02
N GLU A 376 -17.15 8.50 21.30
CA GLU A 376 -18.45 7.97 21.71
C GLU A 376 -18.44 6.44 21.69
N LEU A 377 -18.88 5.83 22.80
CA LEU A 377 -19.04 4.38 22.89
C LEU A 377 -20.36 3.93 22.27
N ILE A 378 -20.28 2.94 21.40
CA ILE A 378 -21.40 2.37 20.67
C ILE A 378 -21.39 0.85 20.86
N ALA A 379 -22.47 0.31 21.43
CA ALA A 379 -22.65 -1.12 21.58
C ALA A 379 -23.26 -1.73 20.30
N GLY A 380 -22.55 -2.66 19.68
CA GLY A 380 -23.04 -3.50 18.60
C GLY A 380 -23.67 -4.80 19.10
N PRO A 381 -24.40 -5.55 18.25
CA PRO A 381 -24.62 -5.26 16.84
C PRO A 381 -25.65 -4.13 16.62
N VAL A 382 -25.35 -3.17 15.75
CA VAL A 382 -26.27 -2.04 15.48
C VAL A 382 -26.09 -1.46 14.07
N HIS A 383 -27.19 -1.01 13.48
CA HIS A 383 -27.17 -0.14 12.29
C HIS A 383 -27.34 1.31 12.72
N LEU A 384 -26.45 2.19 12.27
CA LEU A 384 -26.51 3.62 12.56
C LEU A 384 -26.43 4.45 11.28
N LEU A 385 -26.92 5.69 11.36
CA LEU A 385 -26.77 6.70 10.32
C LEU A 385 -25.60 7.61 10.72
N ALA A 386 -24.42 7.33 10.17
CA ALA A 386 -23.20 8.05 10.49
C ALA A 386 -23.18 9.43 9.81
N TYR A 387 -22.83 10.48 10.55
CA TYR A 387 -22.52 11.78 9.98
C TYR A 387 -21.10 11.76 9.38
N ALA A 388 -21.00 12.08 8.10
CA ALA A 388 -19.83 11.93 7.26
C ALA A 388 -19.67 13.14 6.33
N PRO A 389 -19.49 14.37 6.85
CA PRO A 389 -19.20 15.54 6.02
C PRO A 389 -17.90 15.33 5.22
N LEU A 390 -17.59 16.21 4.28
CA LEU A 390 -16.43 16.01 3.39
C LEU A 390 -15.10 15.86 4.16
N GLU A 391 -14.96 16.54 5.30
CA GLU A 391 -13.77 16.51 6.16
C GLU A 391 -13.62 15.23 6.98
N ARG A 392 -14.67 14.40 7.07
CA ARG A 392 -14.69 13.21 7.94
C ARG A 392 -15.15 11.98 7.19
N MET A 393 -14.43 10.88 7.40
CA MET A 393 -14.84 9.55 7.01
C MET A 393 -15.23 8.78 8.27
N PRO A 394 -16.39 8.11 8.33
CA PRO A 394 -16.74 7.26 9.46
C PRO A 394 -15.65 6.23 9.74
N LEU A 395 -15.14 6.27 10.96
CA LEU A 395 -14.05 5.44 11.47
C LEU A 395 -14.44 4.99 12.88
N TYR A 396 -14.28 3.70 13.16
CA TYR A 396 -14.66 3.11 14.44
C TYR A 396 -13.55 2.20 14.95
N VAL A 397 -13.18 2.34 16.22
CA VAL A 397 -12.15 1.51 16.85
C VAL A 397 -12.83 0.48 17.74
N ARG A 398 -12.44 -0.79 17.61
CA ARG A 398 -12.94 -1.85 18.48
C ARG A 398 -12.37 -1.69 19.89
N ALA A 399 -13.19 -1.87 20.91
CA ALA A 399 -12.73 -1.88 22.30
C ALA A 399 -11.66 -2.95 22.56
N GLY A 400 -10.75 -2.67 23.50
CA GLY A 400 -9.60 -3.53 23.81
C GLY A 400 -8.42 -3.36 22.88
N THR A 401 -8.52 -2.43 21.94
CA THR A 401 -7.48 -2.14 20.97
C THR A 401 -6.38 -1.27 21.57
N ILE A 402 -5.16 -1.53 21.11
CA ILE A 402 -3.98 -0.69 21.29
C ILE A 402 -3.51 -0.30 19.88
N ILE A 403 -3.58 0.98 19.51
CA ILE A 403 -3.10 1.46 18.20
C ILE A 403 -1.78 2.22 18.39
N PRO A 404 -0.65 1.70 17.91
CA PRO A 404 0.58 2.47 17.87
C PRO A 404 0.55 3.49 16.71
N SER A 405 0.92 4.74 17.00
CA SER A 405 1.04 5.79 16.01
C SER A 405 2.31 6.63 16.16
N GLY A 406 2.90 7.04 15.04
CA GLY A 406 4.08 7.90 14.97
C GLY A 406 3.75 9.40 15.00
N PRO A 407 4.77 10.27 15.00
CA PRO A 407 4.59 11.70 14.81
C PRO A 407 4.20 12.02 13.35
N ASP A 408 3.86 13.28 13.07
CA ASP A 408 3.74 13.73 11.68
C ASP A 408 5.12 13.72 10.99
N LEU A 409 5.18 13.06 9.83
CA LEU A 409 6.37 12.87 9.01
C LEU A 409 6.09 13.29 7.56
N ARG A 410 7.10 13.81 6.85
CA ARG A 410 7.03 14.17 5.43
C ARG A 410 7.29 12.98 4.49
N TYR A 411 8.00 11.97 4.98
CA TYR A 411 8.28 10.68 4.34
C TYR A 411 8.63 9.65 5.44
N ALA A 412 8.58 8.35 5.17
CA ALA A 412 8.43 7.31 6.19
C ALA A 412 9.61 7.21 7.19
N ASP A 413 10.84 7.44 6.72
CA ASP A 413 12.08 7.34 7.50
C ASP A 413 12.72 8.72 7.79
N GLU A 414 11.95 9.81 7.74
CA GLU A 414 12.46 11.17 7.96
C GLU A 414 13.17 11.34 9.30
N ARG A 415 12.60 10.78 10.36
CA ARG A 415 13.10 10.87 11.74
C ARG A 415 12.53 9.73 12.58
N PRO A 416 13.15 9.41 13.73
CA PRO A 416 12.61 8.44 14.66
C PRO A 416 11.14 8.71 15.04
N LEU A 417 10.43 7.64 15.37
CA LEU A 417 9.08 7.69 15.93
C LEU A 417 9.13 8.22 17.38
N ASP A 418 9.49 9.50 17.57
CA ASP A 418 9.54 10.16 18.87
C ASP A 418 8.57 11.37 18.93
N PRO A 419 7.50 11.30 19.75
CA PRO A 419 7.09 10.13 20.53
C PRO A 419 6.46 9.04 19.65
N LEU A 420 6.57 7.79 20.09
CA LEU A 420 5.65 6.71 19.67
C LEU A 420 4.42 6.82 20.56
N THR A 421 3.26 7.04 19.96
CA THR A 421 1.98 7.16 20.68
C THR A 421 1.30 5.80 20.75
N LEU A 422 0.74 5.44 21.91
CA LEU A 422 -0.06 4.24 22.12
C LEU A 422 -1.47 4.66 22.52
N ASP A 423 -2.41 4.52 21.59
CA ASP A 423 -3.83 4.79 21.80
C ASP A 423 -4.51 3.56 22.40
N LEU A 424 -4.94 3.68 23.65
CA LEU A 424 -5.55 2.62 24.45
C LEU A 424 -7.06 2.83 24.50
N TYR A 425 -7.79 1.89 23.92
CA TYR A 425 -9.25 1.84 23.97
C TYR A 425 -9.69 0.81 25.02
N PRO A 426 -10.26 1.23 26.17
CA PRO A 426 -10.52 0.34 27.30
C PRO A 426 -11.36 -0.89 26.94
N ASP A 427 -10.80 -2.07 27.21
CA ASP A 427 -11.41 -3.42 27.32
C ASP A 427 -10.26 -4.41 27.61
N HIS A 428 -10.46 -5.69 27.30
CA HIS A 428 -9.42 -6.70 27.20
C HIS A 428 -8.88 -6.82 25.77
N GLY A 429 -7.56 -6.81 25.62
CA GLY A 429 -6.95 -7.07 24.32
C GLY A 429 -5.43 -7.01 24.35
N ALA A 430 -4.82 -7.24 23.21
CA ALA A 430 -3.37 -7.21 23.07
C ALA A 430 -2.96 -6.79 21.67
N PHE A 431 -1.77 -6.20 21.59
CA PHE A 431 -1.12 -5.85 20.34
C PHE A 431 0.38 -6.11 20.46
N THR A 432 1.00 -6.64 19.41
CA THR A 432 2.46 -6.81 19.36
C THR A 432 3.00 -5.87 18.30
N LEU A 433 3.77 -4.87 18.70
CA LEU A 433 4.46 -3.98 17.78
C LEU A 433 5.69 -4.68 17.22
N TYR A 434 5.83 -4.69 15.90
CA TYR A 434 7.01 -5.17 15.18
C TYR A 434 7.84 -3.99 14.67
N GLU A 435 9.16 -4.07 14.84
CA GLU A 435 10.10 -3.08 14.33
C GLU A 435 11.39 -3.75 13.82
N ASP A 436 11.87 -3.28 12.67
CA ASP A 436 13.18 -3.57 12.11
C ASP A 436 13.75 -2.26 11.50
N ASP A 437 14.79 -2.34 10.68
CA ASP A 437 15.37 -1.16 10.04
C ASP A 437 14.53 -0.55 8.91
N GLY A 438 13.45 -1.21 8.49
CA GLY A 438 12.52 -0.74 7.47
C GLY A 438 12.99 -0.88 6.01
N HIS A 439 14.22 -1.33 5.74
CA HIS A 439 14.78 -1.26 4.38
C HIS A 439 15.63 -2.45 3.93
N SER A 440 16.32 -3.17 4.82
CA SER A 440 17.28 -4.23 4.45
C SER A 440 16.70 -5.65 4.63
N PHE A 441 17.38 -6.70 4.17
CA PHE A 441 16.98 -8.09 4.46
C PHE A 441 17.46 -8.59 5.83
N GLU A 442 18.05 -7.75 6.68
CA GLU A 442 18.56 -8.16 8.00
C GLU A 442 17.48 -8.74 8.93
N TYR A 443 16.20 -8.46 8.69
CA TYR A 443 15.09 -9.12 9.38
C TYR A 443 15.06 -10.65 9.16
N GLU A 444 15.50 -11.14 7.99
CA GLU A 444 15.65 -12.58 7.69
C GLU A 444 16.73 -13.23 8.59
N HIS A 445 17.65 -12.42 9.12
CA HIS A 445 18.72 -12.82 10.03
C HIS A 445 18.44 -12.48 11.50
N GLY A 446 17.18 -12.16 11.84
CA GLY A 446 16.76 -11.87 13.21
C GLY A 446 17.04 -10.45 13.70
N GLN A 447 17.42 -9.52 12.81
CA GLN A 447 17.56 -8.09 13.15
C GLN A 447 16.19 -7.38 13.14
N PHE A 448 15.34 -7.83 14.05
CA PHE A 448 14.07 -7.19 14.37
C PHE A 448 13.85 -7.24 15.89
N CYS A 449 12.85 -6.51 16.35
CA CYS A 449 12.35 -6.63 17.71
C CYS A 449 10.82 -6.59 17.74
N THR A 450 10.26 -7.14 18.81
CA THR A 450 8.84 -7.03 19.12
C THR A 450 8.66 -6.48 20.53
N THR A 451 7.59 -5.70 20.71
CA THR A 451 7.13 -5.27 22.03
C THR A 451 5.65 -5.60 22.16
N SER A 452 5.32 -6.49 23.09
CA SER A 452 3.94 -6.90 23.36
C SER A 452 3.28 -5.96 24.36
N TYR A 453 2.06 -5.55 24.03
CA TYR A 453 1.22 -4.69 24.83
C TYR A 453 -0.08 -5.43 25.18
N THR A 454 -0.53 -5.36 26.42
CA THR A 454 -1.78 -6.02 26.87
C THR A 454 -2.63 -5.05 27.67
N LEU A 455 -3.94 -5.04 27.37
CA LEU A 455 -4.98 -4.39 28.16
C LEU A 455 -5.79 -5.44 28.91
N ARG A 456 -6.03 -5.20 30.20
CA ARG A 456 -6.92 -6.00 31.06
C ARG A 456 -7.87 -5.05 31.76
N GLY A 457 -9.12 -5.02 31.31
CA GLY A 457 -10.20 -4.31 31.98
C GLY A 457 -10.72 -5.06 33.20
N THR A 458 -11.20 -4.33 34.21
CA THR A 458 -12.11 -4.80 35.25
C THR A 458 -13.21 -3.75 35.39
N GLU A 459 -14.22 -4.00 36.24
CA GLU A 459 -15.32 -3.05 36.47
C GLU A 459 -14.86 -1.64 36.90
N ASP A 460 -13.69 -1.53 37.53
CA ASP A 460 -13.19 -0.29 38.14
C ASP A 460 -11.76 0.07 37.73
N ARG A 461 -11.09 -0.73 36.91
CA ARG A 461 -9.69 -0.49 36.51
C ARG A 461 -9.40 -0.96 35.09
N LEU A 462 -8.44 -0.29 34.47
CA LEU A 462 -7.73 -0.75 33.29
C LEU A 462 -6.28 -1.00 33.69
N VAL A 463 -5.77 -2.19 33.43
CA VAL A 463 -4.35 -2.50 33.58
C VAL A 463 -3.73 -2.57 32.19
N PHE A 464 -2.70 -1.77 31.96
CA PHE A 464 -1.92 -1.74 30.74
C PHE A 464 -0.52 -2.28 31.02
N GLU A 465 -0.17 -3.37 30.35
CA GLU A 465 1.10 -4.07 30.50
C GLU A 465 1.92 -3.88 29.22
N ILE A 466 3.14 -3.38 29.37
CA ILE A 466 4.18 -3.35 28.36
C ILE A 466 5.15 -4.48 28.72
N SER A 467 5.27 -5.49 27.87
CA SER A 467 6.27 -6.54 28.04
C SER A 467 7.67 -5.99 27.76
N ALA A 468 8.70 -6.65 28.29
CA ALA A 468 10.07 -6.37 27.89
C ALA A 468 10.22 -6.60 26.37
N ARG A 469 10.98 -5.72 25.71
CA ARG A 469 11.26 -5.83 24.28
C ARG A 469 12.07 -7.11 24.01
N GLU A 470 11.68 -7.84 22.98
CA GLU A 470 12.32 -9.08 22.56
C GLU A 470 12.94 -8.90 21.16
N GLY A 471 14.08 -9.53 20.89
CA GLY A 471 14.78 -9.46 19.60
C GLY A 471 16.11 -8.71 19.64
N ALA A 472 16.81 -8.68 18.50
CA ALA A 472 18.17 -8.14 18.40
C ALA A 472 18.20 -6.67 17.94
N TYR A 473 17.17 -6.21 17.24
CA TYR A 473 17.09 -4.82 16.80
C TYR A 473 16.81 -3.88 17.98
N VAL A 474 17.48 -2.73 17.97
CA VAL A 474 17.28 -1.68 18.97
C VAL A 474 16.71 -0.45 18.25
N PRO A 475 15.40 -0.16 18.41
CA PRO A 475 14.80 1.05 17.90
C PRO A 475 15.54 2.30 18.41
N PRO A 476 15.57 3.40 17.62
CA PRO A 476 16.12 4.67 18.09
C PRO A 476 15.47 5.14 19.39
N ALA A 477 16.24 5.82 20.23
CA ALA A 477 15.74 6.35 21.50
C ALA A 477 14.53 7.28 21.29
N ARG A 478 13.47 7.05 22.04
CA ARG A 478 12.19 7.77 21.93
C ARG A 478 11.41 7.74 23.24
N ARG A 479 10.35 8.53 23.29
CA ARG A 479 9.35 8.53 24.36
C ARG A 479 8.10 7.78 23.91
N LEU A 480 7.43 7.14 24.85
CA LEU A 480 6.05 6.67 24.66
C LEU A 480 5.07 7.74 25.14
N LEU A 481 4.13 8.10 24.28
CA LEU A 481 2.96 8.91 24.63
C LEU A 481 1.76 7.99 24.74
N ILE A 482 1.36 7.66 25.97
CA ILE A 482 0.22 6.77 26.22
C ILE A 482 -1.04 7.62 26.33
N ARG A 483 -2.05 7.28 25.53
CA ARG A 483 -3.35 7.96 25.50
C ARG A 483 -4.46 6.97 25.85
N VAL A 484 -5.21 7.23 26.91
CA VAL A 484 -6.34 6.39 27.34
C VAL A 484 -7.63 7.10 26.99
N HIS A 485 -8.40 6.51 26.08
CA HIS A 485 -9.59 7.11 25.50
C HIS A 485 -10.85 6.88 26.35
N ALA A 486 -11.78 7.84 26.25
CA ALA A 486 -13.11 7.81 26.86
C ALA A 486 -13.16 7.58 28.38
N VAL A 487 -12.12 7.95 29.11
CA VAL A 487 -12.03 7.79 30.57
C VAL A 487 -12.40 9.07 31.32
N ASP A 488 -12.78 8.91 32.59
CA ASP A 488 -13.04 10.03 33.50
C ASP A 488 -11.76 10.49 34.21
N GLU A 489 -11.77 11.68 34.83
CA GLU A 489 -10.60 12.33 35.47
C GLU A 489 -9.89 11.42 36.49
N GLN A 490 -10.65 10.56 37.18
CA GLN A 490 -10.11 9.59 38.14
C GLN A 490 -9.08 8.61 37.54
N ALA A 491 -9.05 8.43 36.21
CA ALA A 491 -8.02 7.64 35.55
C ALA A 491 -6.61 8.23 35.75
N ALA A 492 -6.51 9.54 35.99
CA ALA A 492 -5.25 10.24 36.28
C ALA A 492 -4.75 9.99 37.72
N GLU A 493 -5.57 9.45 38.62
CA GLU A 493 -5.19 9.26 40.02
C GLU A 493 -3.98 8.33 40.16
N GLY A 494 -2.93 8.84 40.81
CA GLY A 494 -1.66 8.12 40.98
C GLY A 494 -0.62 8.40 39.89
N HIS A 495 -0.98 9.11 38.82
CA HIS A 495 -0.09 9.46 37.71
C HIS A 495 0.25 10.94 37.71
N ARG A 496 1.28 11.33 38.47
CA ARG A 496 1.64 12.75 38.70
C ARG A 496 1.97 13.56 37.44
N SER A 497 2.40 12.90 36.36
CA SER A 497 2.75 13.52 35.08
C SER A 497 1.65 13.42 34.03
N ALA A 498 0.49 12.86 34.37
CA ALA A 498 -0.60 12.73 33.43
C ALA A 498 -1.36 14.05 33.23
N ASN A 499 -1.83 14.27 32.02
CA ASN A 499 -2.69 15.37 31.62
C ASN A 499 -4.05 14.80 31.22
N TYR A 500 -5.13 15.29 31.82
CA TYR A 500 -6.49 14.89 31.49
C TYR A 500 -7.21 16.02 30.75
N ASP A 501 -7.76 15.71 29.58
CA ASP A 501 -8.63 16.60 28.81
C ASP A 501 -10.09 16.20 29.06
N PRO A 502 -10.87 16.99 29.83
CA PRO A 502 -12.26 16.65 30.16
C PRO A 502 -13.20 16.77 28.95
N ASP A 503 -12.90 17.65 27.99
CA ASP A 503 -13.75 17.86 26.81
C ASP A 503 -13.63 16.66 25.85
N ARG A 504 -12.46 16.03 25.82
CA ARG A 504 -12.19 14.82 25.03
C ARG A 504 -12.28 13.51 25.80
N ARG A 505 -12.47 13.58 27.13
CA ARG A 505 -12.38 12.42 28.03
C ARG A 505 -11.10 11.60 27.81
N LEU A 506 -9.97 12.30 27.65
CA LEU A 506 -8.71 11.72 27.20
C LEU A 506 -7.62 11.91 28.25
N LEU A 507 -7.07 10.81 28.76
CA LEU A 507 -5.88 10.84 29.61
C LEU A 507 -4.63 10.69 28.75
N THR A 508 -3.64 11.55 28.94
CA THR A 508 -2.34 11.46 28.28
C THR A 508 -1.23 11.40 29.30
N LEU A 509 -0.29 10.48 29.14
CA LEU A 509 0.91 10.40 29.97
C LEU A 509 2.12 10.01 29.15
N GLN A 510 3.29 10.47 29.57
CA GLN A 510 4.54 10.20 28.88
C GLN A 510 5.45 9.34 29.75
N VAL A 511 6.09 8.35 29.11
CA VAL A 511 7.12 7.51 29.73
C VAL A 511 8.27 7.29 28.74
N ASP A 512 9.47 6.99 29.25
CA ASP A 512 10.59 6.64 28.38
C ASP A 512 10.42 5.22 27.81
N ASP A 513 10.76 5.02 26.52
CA ASP A 513 10.78 3.70 25.88
C ASP A 513 12.16 3.02 26.05
N ASP A 514 12.44 2.56 27.26
CA ASP A 514 13.71 1.90 27.60
C ASP A 514 13.72 0.38 27.29
N GLY A 515 12.65 -0.14 26.69
CA GLY A 515 12.48 -1.55 26.39
C GLY A 515 12.24 -2.46 27.60
N SER A 516 12.12 -1.90 28.81
CA SER A 516 11.83 -2.67 30.02
C SER A 516 10.33 -2.97 30.17
N ALA A 517 10.01 -4.05 30.87
CA ALA A 517 8.63 -4.37 31.20
C ALA A 517 8.05 -3.32 32.16
N ARG A 518 6.81 -2.89 31.92
CA ARG A 518 6.11 -1.88 32.73
C ARG A 518 4.64 -2.24 32.89
N THR A 519 4.07 -1.91 34.05
CA THR A 519 2.65 -2.05 34.31
C THR A 519 2.10 -0.71 34.77
N LEU A 520 1.09 -0.22 34.07
CA LEU A 520 0.33 0.98 34.40
C LEU A 520 -1.09 0.58 34.73
N SER A 521 -1.72 1.29 35.66
CA SER A 521 -3.10 1.03 36.00
C SER A 521 -3.88 2.31 36.18
N PHE A 522 -5.06 2.34 35.57
CA PHE A 522 -5.95 3.49 35.51
C PHE A 522 -7.26 3.13 36.19
N LYS A 523 -7.82 4.00 37.01
CA LYS A 523 -9.15 3.79 37.60
C LYS A 523 -10.22 4.13 36.58
N LEU A 524 -11.10 3.19 36.29
CA LEU A 524 -12.28 3.40 35.45
C LEU A 524 -13.49 3.76 36.31
N ALA A 525 -14.35 4.64 35.80
CA ALA A 525 -15.58 4.95 36.51
C ALA A 525 -16.41 3.67 36.59
N LYS A 526 -16.96 3.38 37.77
CA LYS A 526 -17.86 2.24 37.92
C LYS A 526 -19.02 2.44 36.96
N VAL A 527 -19.15 1.56 35.98
CA VAL A 527 -20.34 1.51 35.14
C VAL A 527 -21.48 1.09 36.06
N SER A 528 -22.29 2.06 36.51
CA SER A 528 -23.51 1.76 37.24
C SER A 528 -24.48 1.13 36.25
N HIS A 529 -24.53 -0.20 36.21
CA HIS A 529 -25.58 -0.92 35.52
C HIS A 529 -26.93 -0.57 36.19
N PRO A 530 -27.94 -0.10 35.44
CA PRO A 530 -29.30 0.04 35.96
C PRO A 530 -29.93 -1.31 36.30
#